data_AF-A0A3E3E568-F1
#
_entry.id   AF-A0A3E3E568-F1
#
_cell.length_a   1.000
_cell.length_b   1.000
_cell.length_c   1.000
_cell.angle_alpha   90.00
_cell.angle_beta   90.00
_cell.angle_gamma   90.00
#
_symmetry.space_group_name_H-M   'P 1'
#
loop_
_entity.id
_entity.type
_entity.pdbx_description
1 polymer ?
#
loop_
_entity_poly.entity_id
_entity_poly.type
_entity_poly.pdbx_seq_one_letter_code
_entity_poly.pdbx_strand_id
1 'polypeptide(L)'
;MQDWSMRMILVFVILALLYIIFSSMYRKVHQERLLKELQSLDFEAFDKDIRSTFTKLFFPLYMVEFMKLNRYIMADDTAMIKEQFQKLIRIARNKKQRYEIISMAFEHYVYEEDKEQSKNLLDTIDQGENQGLKDHAHMLYDILIDHKSNHISIMEEQFPQCTAQEKAIVGYLLAKQYRSLNNIKKAEYYEEFVKKESA
;
A
#
# COMPACT_ATOMS: atom_id res chain seq x y z
N MET A 1 -7.74 -31.57 48.00
CA MET A 1 -8.04 -31.43 46.55
C MET A 1 -8.01 -29.97 46.07
N GLN A 2 -8.34 -28.98 46.92
CA GLN A 2 -8.44 -27.56 46.56
C GLN A 2 -7.09 -26.86 46.26
N ASP A 3 -5.99 -27.25 46.90
CA ASP A 3 -4.66 -26.65 46.67
C ASP A 3 -4.01 -27.06 45.35
N TRP A 4 -4.28 -28.28 44.88
CA TRP A 4 -3.76 -28.80 43.61
C TRP A 4 -4.44 -28.12 42.40
N SER A 5 -5.75 -27.91 42.47
CA SER A 5 -6.48 -27.15 41.46
C SER A 5 -6.02 -25.68 41.40
N MET A 6 -5.74 -25.07 42.55
CA MET A 6 -5.29 -23.67 42.60
C MET A 6 -3.88 -23.50 42.01
N ARG A 7 -2.96 -24.44 42.28
CA ARG A 7 -1.62 -24.46 41.67
C ARG A 7 -1.67 -24.70 40.16
N MET A 8 -2.54 -25.60 39.70
CA MET A 8 -2.75 -25.85 38.25
C MET A 8 -3.29 -24.62 37.54
N ILE A 9 -4.29 -23.94 38.09
CA ILE A 9 -4.83 -22.69 37.53
C ILE A 9 -3.73 -21.63 37.43
N LEU A 10 -2.90 -21.49 38.46
CA LEU A 10 -1.81 -20.51 38.48
C LEU A 10 -0.74 -20.80 37.42
N VAL A 11 -0.42 -22.08 37.18
CA VAL A 11 0.44 -22.52 36.07
C VAL A 11 -0.18 -22.19 34.71
N PHE A 12 -1.47 -22.44 34.50
CA PHE A 12 -2.17 -22.09 33.26
C PHE A 12 -2.21 -20.58 33.01
N VAL A 13 -2.41 -19.77 34.05
CA VAL A 13 -2.38 -18.30 33.96
C VAL A 13 -0.98 -17.80 33.58
N ILE A 14 0.07 -18.35 34.20
CA ILE A 14 1.46 -18.01 33.84
C ILE A 14 1.78 -18.40 32.40
N LEU A 15 1.37 -19.60 31.95
CA LEU A 15 1.55 -20.03 30.56
C LEU A 15 0.78 -19.16 29.57
N ALA A 16 -0.44 -18.74 29.91
CA ALA A 16 -1.23 -17.83 29.08
C ALA A 16 -0.56 -16.44 28.97
N LEU A 17 -0.04 -15.91 30.08
CA LEU A 17 0.70 -14.64 30.08
C LEU A 17 2.00 -14.73 29.28
N LEU A 18 2.77 -15.81 29.46
CA LEU A 18 3.97 -16.08 28.67
C LEU A 18 3.65 -16.22 27.19
N TYR A 19 2.55 -16.88 26.83
CA TYR A 19 2.08 -16.98 25.45
C TYR A 19 1.70 -15.61 24.87
N ILE A 20 1.01 -14.76 25.63
CA ILE A 20 0.65 -13.40 25.18
C ILE A 20 1.92 -12.57 24.92
N ILE A 21 2.87 -12.57 25.85
CA ILE A 21 4.14 -11.85 25.75
C ILE A 21 5.00 -12.40 24.61
N PHE A 22 5.13 -13.72 24.52
CA PHE A 22 5.87 -14.38 23.44
C PHE A 22 5.23 -14.09 22.07
N SER A 23 3.90 -14.12 21.95
CA SER A 23 3.22 -13.80 20.69
C SER A 23 3.40 -12.34 20.27
N SER A 24 3.49 -11.40 21.21
CA SER A 24 3.65 -9.98 20.89
C SER A 24 5.09 -9.65 20.48
N MET A 25 6.06 -10.27 21.17
CA MET A 25 7.48 -10.14 20.87
C MET A 25 7.85 -10.87 19.57
N TYR A 26 7.35 -12.09 19.37
CA TYR A 26 7.57 -12.83 18.13
C TYR A 26 6.98 -12.09 16.92
N ARG A 27 5.77 -11.53 17.05
CA ARG A 27 5.16 -10.74 15.96
C ARG A 27 6.06 -9.59 15.54
N LYS A 28 6.60 -8.81 16.49
CA LYS A 28 7.49 -7.68 16.18
C LYS A 28 8.81 -8.12 15.54
N VAL A 29 9.51 -9.08 16.16
CA VAL A 29 10.82 -9.54 15.67
C VAL A 29 10.70 -10.22 14.31
N HIS A 30 9.65 -11.02 14.10
CA HIS A 30 9.46 -11.72 12.83
C HIS A 30 8.95 -10.80 11.71
N GLN A 31 8.15 -9.77 12.04
CA GLN A 31 7.81 -8.71 11.09
C GLN A 31 9.04 -7.93 10.65
N GLU A 32 9.89 -7.52 11.58
CA GLU A 32 11.13 -6.81 11.26
C GLU A 32 12.06 -7.66 10.41
N ARG A 33 12.09 -8.98 10.64
CA ARG A 33 12.88 -9.91 9.83
C ARG A 33 12.33 -10.06 8.41
N LEU A 34 11.03 -10.30 8.24
CA LEU A 34 10.40 -10.35 6.91
C LEU A 34 10.56 -9.03 6.16
N LEU A 35 10.48 -7.88 6.87
CA LEU A 35 10.71 -6.57 6.29
C LEU A 35 12.18 -6.40 5.85
N LYS A 36 13.15 -6.87 6.65
CA LYS A 36 14.57 -6.85 6.29
C LYS A 36 14.88 -7.74 5.09
N GLU A 37 14.31 -8.95 5.03
CA GLU A 37 14.46 -9.88 3.90
C GLU A 37 13.89 -9.29 2.61
N LEU A 38 12.73 -8.64 2.72
CA LEU A 38 12.11 -7.89 1.63
C LEU A 38 12.99 -6.69 1.20
N GLN A 39 13.53 -5.93 2.14
CA GLN A 39 14.47 -4.82 1.86
C GLN A 39 15.80 -5.29 1.26
N SER A 40 16.27 -6.49 1.61
CA SER A 40 17.48 -7.08 1.05
C SER A 40 17.25 -7.82 -0.28
N LEU A 41 16.02 -7.79 -0.81
CA LEU A 41 15.60 -8.51 -2.02
C LEU A 41 15.88 -10.03 -1.95
N ASP A 42 15.96 -10.60 -0.74
CA ASP A 42 16.13 -12.04 -0.54
C ASP A 42 14.76 -12.71 -0.59
N PHE A 43 14.23 -12.80 -1.82
CA PHE A 43 12.90 -13.33 -2.05
C PHE A 43 12.79 -14.83 -1.71
N GLU A 44 13.89 -15.59 -1.76
CA GLU A 44 13.89 -17.00 -1.38
C GLU A 44 13.75 -17.18 0.13
N ALA A 45 14.49 -16.40 0.93
CA ALA A 45 14.35 -16.41 2.38
C ALA A 45 12.95 -15.94 2.82
N PHE A 46 12.48 -14.84 2.24
CA PHE A 46 11.12 -14.33 2.50
C PHE A 46 10.06 -15.37 2.19
N ASP A 47 10.14 -16.01 1.03
CA ASP A 47 9.18 -17.02 0.58
C ASP A 47 9.17 -18.26 1.46
N LYS A 48 10.33 -18.64 2.02
CA LYS A 48 10.45 -19.75 2.97
C LYS A 48 9.81 -19.38 4.31
N ASP A 49 10.11 -18.20 4.83
CA ASP A 49 9.66 -17.75 6.15
C ASP A 49 8.16 -17.43 6.15
N ILE A 50 7.63 -16.87 5.07
CA ILE A 50 6.19 -16.59 4.94
C ILE A 50 5.35 -17.87 4.77
N ARG A 51 5.93 -18.94 4.21
CA ARG A 51 5.27 -20.25 4.08
C ARG A 51 5.27 -21.05 5.37
N SER A 52 6.10 -20.68 6.34
CA SER A 52 6.23 -21.39 7.60
C SER A 52 4.88 -21.47 8.36
N THR A 53 4.63 -22.61 9.01
CA THR A 53 3.40 -22.86 9.77
C THR A 53 3.20 -21.83 10.87
N PHE A 54 4.30 -21.29 11.41
CA PHE A 54 4.27 -20.28 12.45
C PHE A 54 3.76 -18.94 11.92
N THR A 55 4.19 -18.50 10.72
CA THR A 55 3.67 -17.27 10.10
C THR A 55 2.16 -17.37 9.87
N LYS A 56 1.66 -18.51 9.39
CA LYS A 56 0.21 -18.74 9.18
C LYS A 56 -0.60 -18.76 10.48
N LEU A 57 0.00 -19.17 11.59
CA LEU A 57 -0.67 -19.27 12.89
C LEU A 57 -0.74 -17.92 13.62
N PHE A 58 0.29 -17.09 13.50
CA PHE A 58 0.43 -15.85 14.28
C PHE A 58 0.04 -14.58 13.52
N PHE A 59 -0.06 -14.63 12.19
CA PHE A 59 -0.48 -13.48 11.37
C PHE A 59 -1.87 -13.67 10.77
N PRO A 60 -2.72 -12.62 10.77
CA PRO A 60 -3.97 -12.65 10.04
C PRO A 60 -3.74 -12.91 8.54
N LEU A 61 -4.64 -13.67 7.91
CA LEU A 61 -4.56 -13.99 6.47
C LEU A 61 -4.32 -12.74 5.60
N TYR A 62 -5.04 -11.66 5.87
CA TYR A 62 -4.88 -10.39 5.14
C TYR A 62 -3.43 -9.87 5.19
N MET A 63 -2.79 -9.91 6.36
CA MET A 63 -1.42 -9.44 6.55
C MET A 63 -0.43 -10.27 5.75
N VAL A 64 -0.58 -11.60 5.77
CA VAL A 64 0.28 -12.52 5.00
C VAL A 64 0.15 -12.24 3.50
N GLU A 65 -1.07 -12.09 3.01
CA GLU A 65 -1.32 -11.80 1.60
C GLU A 65 -0.86 -10.40 1.18
N PHE A 66 -0.91 -9.42 2.09
CA PHE A 66 -0.37 -8.08 1.86
C PHE A 66 1.16 -8.07 1.78
N MET A 67 1.83 -8.85 2.62
CA MET A 67 3.29 -9.00 2.52
C MET A 67 3.73 -9.64 1.19
N LYS A 68 2.95 -10.61 0.68
CA LYS A 68 3.20 -11.18 -0.66
C LYS A 68 3.01 -10.15 -1.76
N LEU A 69 1.99 -9.29 -1.67
CA LEU A 69 1.81 -8.18 -2.62
C LEU A 69 3.07 -7.32 -2.68
N ASN A 70 3.61 -6.90 -1.52
CA ASN A 70 4.82 -6.08 -1.50
C ASN A 70 6.03 -6.81 -2.09
N ARG A 71 6.16 -8.12 -1.87
CA ARG A 71 7.21 -8.95 -2.51
C ARG A 71 7.06 -9.02 -4.03
N TYR A 72 5.83 -9.06 -4.56
CA TYR A 72 5.62 -9.05 -6.01
C TYR A 72 5.87 -7.66 -6.60
N ILE A 73 5.45 -6.58 -5.91
CA ILE A 73 5.77 -5.19 -6.28
C ILE A 73 7.29 -4.99 -6.37
N MET A 74 8.04 -5.45 -5.37
CA MET A 74 9.50 -5.30 -5.36
C MET A 74 10.22 -6.12 -6.44
N ALA A 75 9.60 -7.19 -6.94
CA ALA A 75 10.15 -8.00 -8.01
C ALA A 75 9.63 -7.61 -9.40
N ASP A 76 8.78 -6.57 -9.48
CA ASP A 76 8.14 -6.11 -10.70
C ASP A 76 7.36 -7.21 -11.44
N ASP A 77 6.73 -8.12 -10.67
CA ASP A 77 5.94 -9.23 -11.21
C ASP A 77 4.47 -8.80 -11.41
N THR A 78 4.21 -8.08 -12.50
CA THR A 78 2.89 -7.49 -12.81
C THR A 78 1.75 -8.51 -12.79
N ALA A 79 1.99 -9.74 -13.26
CA ALA A 79 0.98 -10.79 -13.27
C ALA A 79 0.56 -11.17 -11.84
N MET A 80 1.54 -11.39 -10.96
CA MET A 80 1.29 -11.73 -9.57
C MET A 80 0.74 -10.55 -8.78
N ILE A 81 1.16 -9.32 -9.08
CA ILE A 81 0.60 -8.09 -8.46
C ILE A 81 -0.91 -8.03 -8.72
N LYS A 82 -1.34 -8.21 -9.97
CA LYS A 82 -2.77 -8.18 -10.35
C LYS A 82 -3.59 -9.25 -9.64
N GLU A 83 -3.12 -10.50 -9.61
CA GLU A 83 -3.79 -11.58 -8.88
C GLU A 83 -3.90 -11.24 -7.38
N GLN A 84 -2.83 -10.70 -6.81
CA GLN A 84 -2.74 -10.44 -5.38
C GLN A 84 -3.64 -9.27 -4.96
N PHE A 85 -3.82 -8.24 -5.80
CA PHE A 85 -4.81 -7.19 -5.57
C PHE A 85 -6.24 -7.74 -5.53
N GLN A 86 -6.63 -8.55 -6.52
CA GLN A 86 -7.97 -9.16 -6.56
C GLN A 86 -8.24 -10.02 -5.31
N LYS A 87 -7.22 -10.80 -4.91
CA LYS A 87 -7.29 -11.63 -3.71
C LYS A 87 -7.47 -10.78 -2.45
N LEU A 88 -6.66 -9.73 -2.27
CA LEU A 88 -6.73 -8.85 -1.10
C LEU A 88 -8.06 -8.09 -1.01
N ILE A 89 -8.58 -7.58 -2.13
CA ILE A 89 -9.91 -6.94 -2.19
C ILE A 89 -11.00 -7.91 -1.72
N ARG A 90 -10.94 -9.18 -2.12
CA ARG A 90 -11.93 -10.20 -1.74
C ARG A 90 -11.86 -10.58 -0.26
N ILE A 91 -10.67 -10.65 0.32
CA ILE A 91 -10.49 -11.07 1.73
C ILE A 91 -10.52 -9.90 2.72
N ALA A 92 -10.50 -8.65 2.26
CA ALA A 92 -10.61 -7.46 3.11
C ALA A 92 -11.92 -7.50 3.91
N ARG A 93 -11.82 -7.49 5.25
CA ARG A 93 -12.97 -7.74 6.14
C ARG A 93 -13.62 -6.47 6.67
N ASN A 94 -12.92 -5.34 6.64
CA ASN A 94 -13.41 -4.07 7.15
C ASN A 94 -13.21 -2.94 6.13
N LYS A 95 -13.95 -1.84 6.32
CA LYS A 95 -13.93 -0.68 5.42
C LYS A 95 -12.51 -0.12 5.24
N LYS A 96 -11.71 -0.05 6.31
CA LYS A 96 -10.33 0.46 6.27
C LYS A 96 -9.44 -0.36 5.32
N GLN A 97 -9.38 -1.68 5.54
CA GLN A 97 -8.62 -2.60 4.68
C GLN A 97 -9.07 -2.52 3.22
N ARG A 98 -10.39 -2.47 3.01
CA ARG A 98 -10.97 -2.38 1.67
C ARG A 98 -10.59 -1.08 0.97
N TYR A 99 -10.67 0.06 1.64
CA TYR A 99 -10.28 1.35 1.07
C TYR A 99 -8.79 1.42 0.79
N GLU A 100 -7.96 0.93 1.71
CA GLU A 100 -6.50 0.90 1.56
C GLU A 100 -6.09 0.09 0.32
N ILE A 101 -6.56 -1.16 0.19
CA ILE A 101 -6.18 -2.00 -0.94
C ILE A 101 -6.75 -1.50 -2.26
N ILE A 102 -7.97 -0.96 -2.28
CA ILE A 102 -8.57 -0.39 -3.49
C ILE A 102 -7.80 0.85 -3.94
N SER A 103 -7.39 1.71 -3.01
CA SER A 103 -6.57 2.89 -3.32
C SER A 103 -5.23 2.46 -3.93
N MET A 104 -4.54 1.50 -3.32
CA MET A 104 -3.26 1.01 -3.83
C MET A 104 -3.39 0.36 -5.22
N ALA A 105 -4.42 -0.48 -5.41
CA ALA A 105 -4.67 -1.11 -6.71
C ALA A 105 -4.98 -0.07 -7.77
N PHE A 106 -5.81 0.93 -7.43
CA PHE A 106 -6.17 2.01 -8.35
C PHE A 106 -4.95 2.82 -8.76
N GLU A 107 -4.14 3.26 -7.80
CA GLU A 107 -2.91 4.01 -8.08
C GLU A 107 -1.97 3.21 -8.98
N HIS A 108 -1.76 1.92 -8.69
CA HIS A 108 -0.93 1.04 -9.52
C HIS A 108 -1.38 1.03 -10.99
N TYR A 109 -2.66 0.74 -11.26
CA TYR A 109 -3.16 0.70 -12.64
C TYR A 109 -3.16 2.07 -13.32
N VAL A 110 -3.40 3.15 -12.56
CA VAL A 110 -3.32 4.50 -13.11
C VAL A 110 -1.90 4.87 -13.51
N TYR A 111 -0.88 4.49 -12.73
CA TYR A 111 0.52 4.70 -13.09
C TYR A 111 0.97 3.84 -14.29
N GLU A 112 0.39 2.65 -14.46
CA GLU A 112 0.58 1.81 -15.65
C GLU A 112 -0.24 2.28 -16.87
N GLU A 113 -1.05 3.33 -16.72
CA GLU A 113 -1.99 3.82 -17.73
C GLU A 113 -3.00 2.73 -18.22
N ASP A 114 -3.30 1.71 -17.39
CA ASP A 114 -4.31 0.67 -17.66
C ASP A 114 -5.73 1.23 -17.48
N LYS A 115 -6.22 1.88 -18.54
CA LYS A 115 -7.52 2.54 -18.56
C LYS A 115 -8.69 1.64 -18.14
N GLU A 116 -8.68 0.36 -18.51
CA GLU A 116 -9.79 -0.54 -18.21
C GLU A 116 -9.86 -0.83 -16.71
N GLN A 117 -8.72 -1.21 -16.11
CA GLN A 117 -8.68 -1.53 -14.67
C GLN A 117 -8.84 -0.27 -13.81
N SER A 118 -8.23 0.85 -14.21
CA SER A 118 -8.40 2.13 -13.54
C SER A 118 -9.87 2.56 -13.52
N LYS A 119 -10.59 2.40 -14.64
CA LYS A 119 -12.01 2.77 -14.71
C LYS A 119 -12.89 1.85 -13.84
N ASN A 120 -12.66 0.54 -13.88
CA ASN A 120 -13.40 -0.43 -13.06
C ASN A 120 -13.23 -0.15 -11.54
N LEU A 121 -12.02 0.19 -11.11
CA LEU A 121 -11.76 0.55 -9.72
C LEU A 121 -12.31 1.93 -9.36
N LEU A 122 -12.25 2.91 -10.26
CA LEU A 122 -12.87 4.22 -10.05
C LEU A 122 -14.38 4.09 -9.81
N ASP A 123 -15.08 3.28 -10.61
CA ASP A 123 -16.52 3.02 -10.43
C ASP A 123 -16.81 2.36 -9.08
N THR A 124 -15.90 1.49 -8.61
CA THR A 124 -16.00 0.87 -7.28
C THR A 124 -15.77 1.89 -6.16
N ILE A 125 -14.84 2.83 -6.34
CA ILE A 125 -14.56 3.92 -5.40
C ILE A 125 -15.76 4.87 -5.32
N ASP A 126 -16.40 5.18 -6.45
CA ASP A 126 -17.57 6.06 -6.53
C ASP A 126 -18.80 5.51 -5.81
N GLN A 127 -18.96 4.19 -5.76
CA GLN A 127 -20.00 3.52 -4.97
C GLN A 127 -19.73 3.57 -3.45
N GLY A 128 -18.51 3.92 -3.03
CA GLY A 128 -18.12 4.02 -1.63
C GLY A 128 -18.59 5.31 -0.94
N GLU A 129 -18.33 5.42 0.37
CA GLU A 129 -18.70 6.59 1.18
C GLU A 129 -17.52 7.54 1.44
N ASN A 130 -16.28 7.13 1.11
CA ASN A 130 -15.08 7.90 1.42
C ASN A 130 -14.85 9.00 0.38
N GLN A 131 -15.30 10.22 0.67
CA GLN A 131 -15.17 11.35 -0.25
C GLN A 131 -13.72 11.70 -0.59
N GLY A 132 -12.81 11.67 0.40
CA GLY A 132 -11.39 11.98 0.15
C GLY A 132 -10.74 10.98 -0.83
N LEU A 133 -11.12 9.70 -0.75
CA LEU A 133 -10.66 8.69 -1.70
C LEU A 133 -11.24 8.95 -3.11
N LYS A 134 -12.50 9.37 -3.21
CA LYS A 134 -13.10 9.73 -4.51
C LYS A 134 -12.38 10.91 -5.12
N ASP A 135 -12.21 12.00 -4.39
CA ASP A 135 -11.60 13.23 -4.89
C ASP A 135 -10.17 12.95 -5.38
N HIS A 136 -9.38 12.19 -4.60
CA HIS A 136 -8.03 11.77 -4.99
C HIS A 136 -8.03 10.87 -6.23
N ALA A 137 -8.92 9.88 -6.29
CA ALA A 137 -9.00 8.96 -7.42
C ALA A 137 -9.39 9.68 -8.72
N HIS A 138 -10.38 10.57 -8.68
CA HIS A 138 -10.78 11.37 -9.84
C HIS A 138 -9.66 12.29 -10.31
N MET A 139 -8.93 12.93 -9.38
CA MET A 139 -7.78 13.77 -9.71
C MET A 139 -6.70 12.97 -10.47
N LEU A 140 -6.31 11.80 -9.95
CA LEU A 140 -5.31 10.96 -10.63
C LEU A 140 -5.80 10.45 -11.98
N TYR A 141 -7.07 10.02 -12.06
CA TYR A 141 -7.67 9.55 -13.32
C TYR A 141 -7.71 10.66 -14.37
N ASP A 142 -8.16 11.86 -13.99
CA ASP A 142 -8.21 13.04 -14.86
C ASP A 142 -6.84 13.34 -15.45
N ILE A 143 -5.79 13.33 -14.63
CA ILE A 143 -4.44 13.75 -15.04
C ILE A 143 -3.73 12.66 -15.84
N LEU A 144 -3.77 11.41 -15.37
CA LEU A 144 -2.92 10.33 -15.89
C LEU A 144 -3.61 9.50 -16.97
N ILE A 145 -4.94 9.32 -16.93
CA ILE A 145 -5.69 8.53 -17.91
C ILE A 145 -6.38 9.43 -18.95
N ASP A 146 -7.07 10.48 -18.51
CA ASP A 146 -7.77 11.40 -19.41
C ASP A 146 -6.87 12.55 -19.92
N HIS A 147 -5.64 12.66 -19.39
CA HIS A 147 -4.67 13.71 -19.71
C HIS A 147 -5.23 15.13 -19.60
N LYS A 148 -6.15 15.38 -18.67
CA LYS A 148 -6.68 16.72 -18.38
C LYS A 148 -5.67 17.54 -17.58
N SER A 149 -5.86 18.85 -17.63
CA SER A 149 -5.03 19.86 -16.95
C SER A 149 -5.84 20.74 -15.99
N ASN A 150 -6.96 20.21 -15.47
CA ASN A 150 -7.95 20.92 -14.67
C ASN A 150 -7.57 21.09 -13.18
N HIS A 151 -6.46 20.50 -12.75
CA HIS A 151 -6.02 20.53 -11.34
C HIS A 151 -4.80 21.42 -11.09
N ILE A 152 -4.24 22.06 -12.13
CA ILE A 152 -3.01 22.87 -12.06
C ILE A 152 -3.09 23.95 -10.96
N SER A 153 -4.15 24.78 -10.98
CA SER A 153 -4.22 25.94 -10.07
C SER A 153 -4.20 25.53 -8.60
N ILE A 154 -4.98 24.50 -8.24
CA ILE A 154 -5.07 23.99 -6.88
C ILE A 154 -3.74 23.34 -6.47
N MET A 155 -3.13 22.56 -7.36
CA MET A 155 -1.85 21.91 -7.09
C MET A 155 -0.71 22.92 -6.94
N GLU A 156 -0.63 23.97 -7.76
CA GLU A 156 0.39 25.02 -7.63
C GLU A 156 0.24 25.81 -6.32
N GLU A 157 -0.99 26.06 -5.87
CA GLU A 157 -1.26 26.73 -4.59
C GLU A 157 -0.82 25.86 -3.39
N GLN A 158 -1.05 24.56 -3.46
CA GLN A 158 -0.69 23.61 -2.40
C GLN A 158 0.81 23.26 -2.40
N PHE A 159 1.45 23.32 -3.56
CA PHE A 159 2.84 22.88 -3.78
C PHE A 159 3.85 23.41 -2.74
N PRO A 160 3.84 24.69 -2.32
CA PRO A 160 4.79 25.20 -1.34
C PRO A 160 4.65 24.55 0.05
N GLN A 161 3.43 24.15 0.41
CA GLN A 161 3.08 23.59 1.73
C GLN A 161 3.36 22.08 1.84
N CYS A 162 3.57 21.41 0.71
CA CYS A 162 3.90 20.00 0.65
C CYS A 162 5.28 19.71 1.27
N THR A 163 5.40 18.55 1.91
CA THR A 163 6.68 17.93 2.28
C THR A 163 7.51 17.61 1.03
N ALA A 164 8.81 17.32 1.18
CA ALA A 164 9.68 16.99 0.05
C ALA A 164 9.14 15.79 -0.78
N GLN A 165 8.70 14.74 -0.10
CA GLN A 165 8.12 13.56 -0.76
C GLN A 165 6.82 13.90 -1.50
N GLU A 166 5.92 14.67 -0.90
CA GLU A 166 4.69 15.11 -1.54
C GLU A 166 4.97 16.02 -2.74
N LYS A 167 5.99 16.89 -2.66
CA LYS A 167 6.41 17.75 -3.77
C LYS A 167 6.89 16.94 -4.98
N ALA A 168 7.54 15.79 -4.78
CA ALA A 168 7.91 14.92 -5.89
C ALA A 168 6.67 14.39 -6.64
N ILE A 169 5.65 13.95 -5.90
CA ILE A 169 4.39 13.45 -6.49
C ILE A 169 3.63 14.58 -7.19
N VAL A 170 3.39 15.70 -6.48
CA VAL A 170 2.66 16.84 -7.04
C VAL A 170 3.41 17.45 -8.23
N GLY A 171 4.74 17.53 -8.17
CA GLY A 171 5.58 17.98 -9.28
C GLY A 171 5.44 17.09 -10.52
N TYR A 172 5.47 15.76 -10.34
CA TYR A 172 5.21 14.82 -11.43
C TYR A 172 3.84 15.03 -12.09
N LEU A 173 2.78 15.19 -11.28
CA LEU A 173 1.42 15.44 -11.78
C LEU A 173 1.30 16.80 -12.47
N LEU A 174 1.92 17.85 -11.93
CA LEU A 174 1.98 19.18 -12.56
C LEU A 174 2.71 19.12 -13.91
N ALA A 175 3.82 18.39 -14.00
CA ALA A 175 4.52 18.18 -15.27
C ALA A 175 3.62 17.53 -16.32
N LYS A 176 2.91 16.45 -15.96
CA LYS A 176 1.95 15.77 -16.86
C LYS A 176 0.86 16.72 -17.35
N GLN A 177 0.27 17.50 -16.46
CA GLN A 177 -0.76 18.48 -16.84
C GLN A 177 -0.21 19.59 -17.76
N TYR A 178 0.98 20.12 -17.49
CA TYR A 178 1.59 21.15 -18.33
C TYR A 178 2.00 20.63 -19.70
N ARG A 179 2.43 19.36 -19.81
CA ARG A 179 2.63 18.70 -21.11
C ARG A 179 1.33 18.62 -21.91
N SER A 180 0.21 18.26 -21.28
CA SER A 180 -1.09 18.23 -21.97
C SER A 180 -1.49 19.60 -22.53
N LEU A 181 -1.16 20.69 -21.81
CA LEU A 181 -1.32 22.07 -22.30
C LEU A 181 -0.29 22.51 -23.36
N ASN A 182 0.63 21.65 -23.78
CA ASN A 182 1.79 21.99 -24.61
C ASN A 182 2.68 23.10 -24.02
N ASN A 183 2.62 23.34 -22.71
CA ASN A 183 3.50 24.27 -22.01
C ASN A 183 4.78 23.55 -21.57
N ILE A 184 5.64 23.28 -22.55
CA ILE A 184 6.87 22.49 -22.37
C ILE A 184 7.79 23.10 -21.30
N LYS A 185 7.93 24.43 -21.28
CA LYS A 185 8.80 25.11 -20.30
C LYS A 185 8.40 24.83 -18.85
N LYS A 186 7.10 24.91 -18.52
CA LYS A 186 6.64 24.60 -17.17
C LYS A 186 6.68 23.10 -16.88
N ALA A 187 6.42 22.26 -17.88
CA ALA A 187 6.55 20.82 -17.72
C ALA A 187 7.99 20.42 -17.35
N GLU A 188 8.97 20.90 -18.11
CA GLU A 188 10.40 20.65 -17.87
C GLU A 188 10.85 21.19 -16.50
N TYR A 189 10.35 22.35 -16.08
CA TYR A 189 10.64 22.89 -14.74
C TYR A 189 10.26 21.90 -13.62
N TYR A 190 9.05 21.35 -13.66
CA TYR A 190 8.61 20.39 -12.64
C TYR A 190 9.30 19.03 -12.79
N GLU A 191 9.63 18.59 -14.00
CA GLU A 191 10.42 17.37 -14.24
C GLU A 191 11.83 17.46 -13.67
N GLU A 192 12.51 18.60 -13.88
CA GLU A 192 13.82 18.85 -13.30
C GLU A 192 13.77 18.93 -11.78
N PHE A 193 12.71 19.55 -11.23
CA PHE A 193 12.47 19.57 -9.79
C PHE A 193 12.38 18.14 -9.23
N VAL A 194 11.55 17.28 -9.83
CA VAL A 194 11.37 15.88 -9.40
C VAL A 194 12.69 15.09 -9.49
N LYS A 195 13.46 15.28 -10.57
CA LYS A 195 14.77 14.62 -10.74
C LYS A 195 15.77 15.00 -9.66
N LYS A 196 15.77 16.25 -9.19
CA LYS A 196 16.67 16.72 -8.13
C LYS A 196 16.30 16.16 -6.75
N GLU A 197 15.00 15.99 -6.47
CA GLU A 197 14.54 15.42 -5.19
C GLU A 197 14.66 13.89 -5.13
N SER A 198 14.81 13.22 -6.28
CA SER A 198 14.96 11.76 -6.38
C SER A 198 16.42 11.27 -6.39
N ALA A 199 17.38 12.19 -6.32
CA ALA A 199 18.83 11.93 -6.37
C ALA A 199 19.49 12.12 -5.00
#